data_AF-A0A075HGF1-F1
#
_entry.id   AF-A0A075HGF1-F1
#
_cell.length_a   1.000
_cell.length_b   1.000
_cell.length_c   1.000
_cell.angle_alpha   90.00
_cell.angle_beta   90.00
_cell.angle_gamma   90.00
#
_symmetry.space_group_name_H-M   'P 1'
#
loop_
_entity.id
_entity.type
_entity.pdbx_description
1 polymer ?
#
loop_
_entity_poly.entity_id
_entity_poly.type
_entity_poly.pdbx_seq_one_letter_code
_entity_poly.pdbx_strand_id
1 'polypeptide(L)'
;MLLIATAVLASAVPSASADSAETVISDNVTWTGEQSIDGTVRVVSGGHLTIDGTEVRMHTGSRIVVEAGGNLSLQQAILVGEQTPTAIASMGYWDDANMSKFKVPGEGISGSFSVKMQALEGHSYYGGAAHVNGESVTINGTTHTFSFAEGTGDVWIGLTGYSSSAVTVASITIEPAAGSSSTILGNDLESVNMMAAGTQGFGIEVLGGMVAANSVVSGGQIFVNGSMSADDSEFDRVGPVIIGNSGGVELLGGSSFYGSLDDHDVRGGPESEIYWGEGVSGSGGLIDRWERRVSDQTIQVDADYVVLRVTGIGPQELSQEIFSLGGFASVDSGRERVVEIGYSDGTVWTESAVIEVVTYVTGWNPESSGIGNYGGGPVALGWAQNTILDSGTPFVEWESLDISEGTATKSIGQSMPIQARLANRGTAAALLYFTCDVVETGMEANIGGYQEIRIDAGESVEASFGWRSSDVGEATLSCRILTPTQLVDDGAFGSGSMTTGLATWTEPVEDDSLPILPLLAAIVVGAVIAGMAVLRRGDSDAIVETDEDDSDYSREEY
;
A
#
# COMPACT_ATOMS: atom_id res chain seq x y z
N MET A 1 17.44 -11.97 -59.50
CA MET A 1 18.75 -11.50 -59.00
C MET A 1 18.56 -10.05 -58.60
N LEU A 2 18.15 -9.82 -57.35
CA LEU A 2 17.83 -8.51 -56.80
C LEU A 2 18.98 -8.13 -55.85
N LEU A 3 19.71 -7.06 -56.16
CA LEU A 3 20.74 -6.53 -55.28
C LEU A 3 20.07 -5.91 -54.05
N ILE A 4 20.34 -6.46 -52.86
CA ILE A 4 20.11 -5.79 -51.58
C ILE A 4 21.34 -4.93 -51.33
N ALA A 5 21.17 -3.62 -51.34
CA ALA A 5 22.22 -2.66 -50.99
C ALA A 5 22.20 -2.44 -49.47
N THR A 6 23.17 -2.99 -48.77
CA THR A 6 23.48 -2.67 -47.37
C THR A 6 24.13 -1.29 -47.34
N ALA A 7 23.46 -0.30 -46.74
CA ALA A 7 24.02 1.03 -46.56
C ALA A 7 24.88 1.05 -45.28
N VAL A 8 26.19 1.04 -45.43
CA VAL A 8 27.15 1.34 -44.35
C VAL A 8 27.27 2.87 -44.29
N LEU A 9 26.63 3.51 -43.32
CA LEU A 9 26.86 4.94 -43.03
C LEU A 9 27.95 5.06 -41.96
N ALA A 10 29.14 5.48 -42.38
CA ALA A 10 30.12 6.11 -41.50
C ALA A 10 29.77 7.61 -41.42
N SER A 11 29.00 8.03 -40.42
CA SER A 11 28.66 9.43 -40.20
C SER A 11 29.66 10.10 -39.26
N ALA A 12 30.38 11.10 -39.76
CA ALA A 12 31.14 12.04 -38.96
C ALA A 12 30.18 13.01 -38.24
N VAL A 13 30.46 13.29 -36.96
CA VAL A 13 29.65 14.10 -36.05
C VAL A 13 29.62 15.57 -36.48
N PRO A 14 28.45 16.25 -36.57
CA PRO A 14 28.40 17.71 -36.64
C PRO A 14 28.53 18.31 -35.23
N SER A 15 29.33 19.36 -35.11
CA SER A 15 29.55 20.09 -33.87
C SER A 15 28.55 21.25 -33.66
N ALA A 16 28.20 21.42 -32.37
CA ALA A 16 27.67 22.61 -31.66
C ALA A 16 26.15 22.89 -31.65
N SER A 17 25.51 22.79 -30.46
CA SER A 17 25.13 23.93 -29.59
C SER A 17 24.68 23.42 -28.20
N ALA A 18 24.61 24.30 -27.19
CA ALA A 18 24.44 24.00 -25.75
C ALA A 18 23.04 23.51 -25.30
N ASP A 19 22.59 22.41 -25.89
CA ASP A 19 21.75 21.39 -25.25
C ASP A 19 22.64 20.15 -25.12
N SER A 20 22.45 19.28 -24.12
CA SER A 20 23.18 18.01 -24.07
C SER A 20 23.06 17.32 -25.43
N ALA A 21 24.18 17.03 -26.10
CA ALA A 21 24.15 16.51 -27.45
C ALA A 21 23.28 15.24 -27.50
N GLU A 22 22.20 15.28 -28.27
CA GLU A 22 21.26 14.18 -28.39
C GLU A 22 21.41 13.50 -29.75
N THR A 23 21.61 12.19 -29.72
CA THR A 23 21.60 11.32 -30.91
C THR A 23 20.33 10.49 -30.90
N VAL A 24 19.48 10.63 -31.92
CA VAL A 24 18.21 9.88 -32.02
C VAL A 24 18.37 8.74 -33.03
N ILE A 25 18.02 7.52 -32.62
CA ILE A 25 18.01 6.31 -33.45
C ILE A 25 16.56 5.93 -33.74
N SER A 26 16.09 6.22 -34.96
CA SER A 26 14.73 5.92 -35.44
C SER A 26 14.64 4.74 -36.41
N ASP A 27 15.78 4.17 -36.79
CA ASP A 27 15.92 3.08 -37.75
C ASP A 27 16.95 2.08 -37.23
N ASN A 28 17.25 1.04 -38.02
CA ASN A 28 18.31 0.09 -37.70
C ASN A 28 19.69 0.72 -37.92
N VAL A 29 20.47 0.85 -36.85
CA VAL A 29 21.83 1.41 -36.84
C VAL A 29 22.76 0.42 -36.15
N THR A 30 23.92 0.16 -36.76
CA THR A 30 24.96 -0.70 -36.17
C THR A 30 26.25 0.09 -36.01
N TRP A 31 26.82 0.08 -34.81
CA TRP A 31 28.14 0.62 -34.52
C TRP A 31 29.13 -0.52 -34.38
N THR A 32 30.17 -0.49 -35.22
CA THR A 32 31.21 -1.53 -35.29
C THR A 32 32.62 -0.98 -35.04
N GLY A 33 32.72 0.26 -34.57
CA GLY A 33 33.99 0.92 -34.30
C GLY A 33 33.86 1.82 -33.08
N GLU A 34 34.99 2.11 -32.46
CA GLU A 34 35.04 2.80 -31.17
C GLU A 34 34.22 4.09 -31.19
N GLN A 35 33.36 4.26 -30.20
CA GLN A 35 32.57 5.47 -30.00
C GLN A 35 32.91 6.13 -28.66
N SER A 36 32.73 7.44 -28.61
CA SER A 36 32.66 8.19 -27.36
C SER A 36 31.34 8.94 -27.33
N ILE A 37 30.52 8.70 -26.32
CA ILE A 37 29.23 9.37 -26.13
C ILE A 37 29.40 10.43 -25.06
N ASP A 38 29.16 11.68 -25.45
CA ASP A 38 28.98 12.83 -24.57
C ASP A 38 27.55 13.35 -24.78
N GLY A 39 26.63 12.97 -23.89
CA GLY A 39 25.22 13.32 -23.98
C GLY A 39 24.28 12.11 -24.00
N THR A 40 23.14 12.23 -24.71
CA THR A 40 22.09 11.21 -24.70
C THR A 40 21.94 10.53 -26.05
N VAL A 41 21.90 9.20 -26.04
CA VAL A 41 21.48 8.39 -27.20
C VAL A 41 20.07 7.89 -26.94
N ARG A 42 19.11 8.33 -27.75
CA ARG A 42 17.70 7.95 -27.61
C ARG A 42 17.28 7.01 -28.74
N VAL A 43 16.97 5.76 -28.40
CA VAL A 43 16.44 4.76 -29.33
C VAL A 43 14.92 4.80 -29.25
N VAL A 44 14.28 5.41 -30.25
CA VAL A 44 12.84 5.63 -30.25
C VAL A 44 12.09 4.40 -30.78
N SER A 45 10.76 4.42 -30.68
CA SER A 45 9.92 3.34 -31.19
C SER A 45 10.21 2.99 -32.66
N GLY A 46 10.47 1.71 -32.96
CA GLY A 46 10.87 1.24 -34.28
C GLY A 46 12.37 1.36 -34.59
N GLY A 47 13.13 2.11 -33.80
CA GLY A 47 14.58 2.19 -33.88
C GLY A 47 15.26 0.97 -33.26
N HIS A 48 16.42 0.60 -33.81
CA HIS A 48 17.26 -0.48 -33.29
C HIS A 48 18.72 -0.07 -33.33
N LEU A 49 19.35 0.06 -32.17
CA LEU A 49 20.79 0.29 -32.06
C LEU A 49 21.49 -1.02 -31.72
N THR A 50 22.38 -1.48 -32.60
CA THR A 50 23.29 -2.58 -32.34
C THR A 50 24.70 -2.03 -32.12
N ILE A 51 25.35 -2.37 -31.01
CA ILE A 51 26.77 -2.16 -30.76
C ILE A 51 27.43 -3.54 -30.90
N ASP A 52 28.32 -3.70 -31.87
CA ASP A 52 28.84 -5.01 -32.29
C ASP A 52 30.38 -5.02 -32.32
N GLY A 53 30.97 -5.85 -31.48
CA GLY A 53 32.42 -6.13 -31.48
C GLY A 53 33.30 -4.91 -31.18
N THR A 54 32.78 -3.90 -30.49
CA THR A 54 33.48 -2.62 -30.27
C THR A 54 33.30 -2.08 -28.85
N GLU A 55 34.22 -1.21 -28.44
CA GLU A 55 34.12 -0.41 -27.22
C GLU A 55 33.33 0.89 -27.47
N VAL A 56 32.49 1.26 -26.52
CA VAL A 56 31.81 2.56 -26.44
C VAL A 56 32.12 3.17 -25.09
N ARG A 57 32.82 4.30 -25.10
CA ARG A 57 33.16 5.07 -23.90
C ARG A 57 32.05 6.07 -23.61
N MET A 58 31.51 6.02 -22.40
CA MET A 58 30.46 6.92 -21.92
C MET A 58 31.09 8.02 -21.05
N HIS A 59 31.00 9.27 -21.48
CA HIS A 59 31.41 10.41 -20.65
C HIS A 59 30.50 10.57 -19.42
N THR A 60 31.03 11.12 -18.34
CA THR A 60 30.29 11.32 -17.08
C THR A 60 28.96 12.05 -17.31
N GLY A 61 27.86 11.45 -16.86
CA GLY A 61 26.50 11.98 -17.00
C GLY A 61 25.79 11.63 -18.32
N SER A 62 26.45 10.91 -19.22
CA SER A 62 25.85 10.46 -20.48
C SER A 62 24.79 9.38 -20.26
N ARG A 63 23.88 9.22 -21.23
CA ARG A 63 22.74 8.28 -21.11
C ARG A 63 22.45 7.55 -22.42
N ILE A 64 21.98 6.32 -22.31
CA ILE A 64 21.25 5.62 -23.37
C ILE A 64 19.80 5.44 -22.90
N VAL A 65 18.84 5.92 -23.67
CA VAL A 65 17.40 5.79 -23.38
C VAL A 65 16.76 4.98 -24.49
N VAL A 66 16.21 3.82 -24.15
CA VAL A 66 15.47 2.95 -25.07
C VAL A 66 13.99 3.13 -24.77
N GLU A 67 13.29 3.86 -25.62
CA GLU A 67 11.86 4.12 -25.46
C GLU A 67 11.03 2.85 -25.74
N ALA A 68 9.75 2.88 -25.36
CA ALA A 68 8.82 1.79 -25.66
C ALA A 68 8.78 1.49 -27.18
N GLY A 69 9.06 0.22 -27.54
CA GLY A 69 9.16 -0.25 -28.92
C GLY A 69 10.51 0.03 -29.61
N GLY A 70 11.46 0.69 -28.94
CA GLY A 70 12.87 0.77 -29.34
C GLY A 70 13.66 -0.43 -28.82
N ASN A 71 14.82 -0.70 -29.42
CA ASN A 71 15.66 -1.84 -29.03
C ASN A 71 17.16 -1.50 -29.03
N LEU A 72 17.84 -1.86 -27.95
CA LEU A 72 19.30 -1.85 -27.83
C LEU A 72 19.84 -3.28 -27.87
N SER A 73 20.88 -3.52 -28.66
CA SER A 73 21.60 -4.79 -28.69
C SER A 73 23.09 -4.60 -28.51
N LEU A 74 23.65 -5.22 -27.48
CA LEU A 74 25.08 -5.32 -27.23
C LEU A 74 25.53 -6.72 -27.66
N GLN A 75 26.43 -6.80 -28.64
CA GLN A 75 26.95 -8.07 -29.15
C GLN A 75 28.47 -8.00 -29.11
N GLN A 76 29.12 -8.77 -28.24
CA GLN A 76 30.57 -8.71 -28.07
C GLN A 76 31.07 -7.27 -27.82
N ALA A 77 30.23 -6.45 -27.18
CA ALA A 77 30.46 -5.03 -27.00
C ALA A 77 30.98 -4.73 -25.60
N ILE A 78 31.75 -3.65 -25.48
CA ILE A 78 32.21 -3.12 -24.20
C ILE A 78 31.61 -1.73 -24.04
N LEU A 79 30.70 -1.56 -23.09
CA LEU A 79 30.14 -0.27 -22.72
C LEU A 79 30.71 0.17 -21.38
N VAL A 80 31.57 1.19 -21.39
CA VAL A 80 32.39 1.54 -20.22
C VAL A 80 32.31 3.03 -19.91
N GLY A 81 32.10 3.36 -18.63
CA GLY A 81 32.17 4.74 -18.15
C GLY A 81 33.59 5.28 -18.19
N GLU A 82 33.76 6.55 -18.54
CA GLU A 82 35.03 7.27 -18.36
C GLU A 82 35.45 7.31 -16.89
N GLN A 83 34.46 7.39 -16.01
CA GLN A 83 34.61 7.22 -14.57
C GLN A 83 33.79 6.00 -14.14
N THR A 84 34.42 5.11 -13.40
CA THR A 84 33.74 3.99 -12.73
C THR A 84 33.89 4.15 -11.21
N PRO A 85 32.98 3.60 -10.40
CA PRO A 85 33.16 3.56 -8.96
C PRO A 85 34.51 2.92 -8.59
N THR A 86 35.31 3.55 -7.73
CA THR A 86 36.66 3.05 -7.36
C THR A 86 36.84 2.81 -5.87
N ALA A 87 35.82 3.11 -5.06
CA ALA A 87 35.86 2.86 -3.63
C ALA A 87 35.17 1.54 -3.30
N ILE A 88 35.32 1.10 -2.06
CA ILE A 88 34.55 0.01 -1.47
C ILE A 88 33.87 0.48 -0.20
N ALA A 89 32.76 -0.14 0.18
CA ALA A 89 32.00 0.15 1.39
C ALA A 89 31.69 -1.12 2.19
N SER A 90 31.78 -1.02 3.52
CA SER A 90 31.38 -2.13 4.39
C SER A 90 29.85 -2.29 4.44
N MET A 91 29.40 -3.51 4.68
CA MET A 91 27.97 -3.88 4.74
C MET A 91 27.35 -3.69 6.14
N GLY A 92 28.09 -3.13 7.09
CA GLY A 92 27.56 -2.77 8.41
C GLY A 92 27.49 -3.90 9.45
N TYR A 93 27.86 -5.14 9.11
CA TYR A 93 27.90 -6.27 10.05
C TYR A 93 29.01 -6.13 11.10
N TRP A 94 28.69 -6.50 12.35
CA TRP A 94 29.60 -6.38 13.50
C TRP A 94 30.15 -7.72 14.00
N ASP A 95 29.59 -8.84 13.56
CA ASP A 95 30.10 -10.16 13.95
C ASP A 95 31.35 -10.53 13.14
N ASP A 96 32.27 -11.26 13.75
CA ASP A 96 33.57 -11.57 13.14
C ASP A 96 33.49 -12.35 11.82
N ALA A 97 32.42 -13.14 11.64
CA ALA A 97 32.20 -13.99 10.48
C ALA A 97 31.75 -13.18 9.25
N ASN A 98 30.88 -12.19 9.46
CA ASN A 98 30.29 -11.37 8.40
C ASN A 98 30.93 -9.99 8.26
N MET A 99 31.72 -9.55 9.24
CA MET A 99 32.40 -8.25 9.22
C MET A 99 33.16 -8.05 7.92
N SER A 100 32.95 -6.90 7.28
CA SER A 100 33.63 -6.52 6.06
C SER A 100 35.11 -6.23 6.31
N LYS A 101 35.99 -6.75 5.46
CA LYS A 101 37.46 -6.62 5.62
C LYS A 101 38.13 -6.40 4.27
N PHE A 102 39.26 -5.70 4.29
CA PHE A 102 40.15 -5.60 3.14
C PHE A 102 41.58 -5.95 3.53
N LYS A 103 42.35 -6.43 2.56
CA LYS A 103 43.75 -6.81 2.75
C LYS A 103 44.68 -5.67 2.39
N VAL A 104 45.56 -5.32 3.32
CA VAL A 104 46.72 -4.46 3.09
C VAL A 104 47.90 -5.36 2.70
N PRO A 105 48.46 -5.21 1.49
CA PRO A 105 49.65 -5.94 1.10
C PRO A 105 50.87 -5.39 1.85
N GLY A 106 51.51 -6.25 2.64
CA GLY A 106 52.71 -5.90 3.40
C GLY A 106 53.88 -6.84 3.15
N GLU A 107 53.65 -7.97 2.47
CA GLU A 107 54.72 -8.85 2.02
C GLU A 107 55.74 -8.11 1.13
N GLY A 108 57.03 -8.33 1.41
CA GLY A 108 58.13 -7.74 0.64
C GLY A 108 58.48 -6.28 0.99
N ILE A 109 57.72 -5.62 1.87
CA ILE A 109 58.09 -4.29 2.38
C ILE A 109 59.24 -4.42 3.38
N SER A 110 60.34 -3.70 3.12
CA SER A 110 61.50 -3.66 4.01
C SER A 110 61.34 -2.56 5.07
N GLY A 111 61.62 -2.89 6.33
CA GLY A 111 61.45 -1.97 7.46
C GLY A 111 59.98 -1.79 7.89
N SER A 112 59.77 -0.91 8.88
CA SER A 112 58.41 -0.52 9.29
C SER A 112 57.72 0.30 8.20
N PHE A 113 56.39 0.27 8.17
CA PHE A 113 55.60 1.06 7.22
C PHE A 113 54.32 1.58 7.86
N SER A 114 53.78 2.68 7.33
CA SER A 114 52.45 3.18 7.68
C SER A 114 51.50 3.04 6.52
N VAL A 115 50.21 2.90 6.83
CA VAL A 115 49.14 2.82 5.84
C VAL A 115 48.11 3.88 6.15
N LYS A 116 47.99 4.86 5.27
CA LYS A 116 46.97 5.89 5.34
C LYS A 116 45.75 5.44 4.55
N MET A 117 44.64 5.20 5.25
CA MET A 117 43.34 4.86 4.69
C MET A 117 42.51 6.14 4.48
N GLN A 118 41.98 6.33 3.28
CA GLN A 118 41.23 7.54 2.87
C GLN A 118 39.75 7.20 2.63
N ALA A 119 38.86 7.96 3.26
CA ALA A 119 37.42 7.81 3.05
C ALA A 119 37.02 8.33 1.67
N LEU A 120 35.90 7.84 1.14
CA LEU A 120 35.27 8.39 -0.06
C LEU A 120 34.95 9.87 0.13
N GLU A 121 35.01 10.65 -0.95
CA GLU A 121 34.66 12.07 -0.89
C GLU A 121 33.25 12.26 -0.30
N GLY A 122 33.09 13.26 0.56
CA GLY A 122 31.85 13.51 1.31
C GLY A 122 31.59 12.56 2.48
N HIS A 123 32.39 11.51 2.67
CA HIS A 123 32.24 10.54 3.76
C HIS A 123 33.27 10.78 4.87
N SER A 124 32.97 10.23 6.06
CA SER A 124 33.89 10.26 7.20
C SER A 124 33.82 8.97 8.01
N TYR A 125 34.88 8.69 8.75
CA TYR A 125 34.97 7.58 9.69
C TYR A 125 34.34 7.88 11.05
N TYR A 126 33.53 8.94 11.17
CA TYR A 126 32.94 9.33 12.44
C TYR A 126 32.12 8.19 13.05
N GLY A 127 32.46 7.80 14.28
CA GLY A 127 31.81 6.69 14.99
C GLY A 127 32.23 5.29 14.51
N GLY A 128 33.17 5.17 13.58
CA GLY A 128 33.67 3.89 13.08
C GLY A 128 34.77 3.28 13.94
N ALA A 129 34.99 1.98 13.74
CA ALA A 129 36.13 1.25 14.26
C ALA A 129 36.77 0.38 13.17
N ALA A 130 38.09 0.23 13.26
CA ALA A 130 38.87 -0.69 12.46
C ALA A 130 39.41 -1.81 13.35
N HIS A 131 39.36 -3.05 12.87
CA HIS A 131 39.75 -4.25 13.59
C HIS A 131 41.00 -4.85 12.96
N VAL A 132 42.11 -4.83 13.69
CA VAL A 132 43.44 -5.22 13.19
C VAL A 132 44.10 -6.14 14.21
N ASN A 133 44.51 -7.34 13.80
CA ASN A 133 45.17 -8.33 14.66
C ASN A 133 44.42 -8.66 15.97
N GLY A 134 43.08 -8.63 15.94
CA GLY A 134 42.23 -8.88 17.10
C GLY A 134 42.04 -7.69 18.04
N GLU A 135 42.62 -6.53 17.72
CA GLU A 135 42.40 -5.27 18.43
C GLU A 135 41.43 -4.37 17.66
N SER A 136 40.54 -3.70 18.40
CA SER A 136 39.62 -2.70 17.85
C SER A 136 40.17 -1.29 18.08
N VAL A 137 40.34 -0.54 17.00
CA VAL A 137 40.86 0.83 16.99
C VAL A 137 39.77 1.78 16.54
N THR A 138 39.47 2.80 17.34
CA THR A 138 38.53 3.86 16.92
C THR A 138 39.15 4.67 15.78
N ILE A 139 38.38 4.84 14.71
CA ILE A 139 38.73 5.67 13.56
C ILE A 139 37.82 6.91 13.53
N ASN A 140 38.30 8.03 12.96
CA ASN A 140 37.54 9.27 12.85
C ASN A 140 38.11 10.17 11.75
N GLY A 141 37.37 11.19 11.33
CA GLY A 141 37.75 12.11 10.27
C GLY A 141 37.68 11.46 8.87
N THR A 142 38.34 12.05 7.89
CA THR A 142 38.35 11.54 6.51
C THR A 142 39.53 10.63 6.21
N THR A 143 40.49 10.51 7.13
CA THR A 143 41.69 9.68 6.99
C THR A 143 42.07 9.03 8.30
N HIS A 144 42.61 7.82 8.26
CA HIS A 144 43.22 7.16 9.41
C HIS A 144 44.56 6.54 9.01
N THR A 145 45.55 6.54 9.91
CA THR A 145 46.87 5.96 9.63
C THR A 145 47.16 4.82 10.60
N PHE A 146 47.41 3.64 10.04
CA PHE A 146 47.92 2.47 10.76
C PHE A 146 49.45 2.42 10.66
N SER A 147 50.11 1.89 11.70
CA SER A 147 51.56 1.72 11.73
C SER A 147 51.91 0.27 11.97
N PHE A 148 52.75 -0.30 11.12
CA PHE A 148 53.14 -1.70 11.15
C PHE A 148 54.65 -1.85 11.33
N ALA A 149 55.05 -2.83 12.14
CA ALA A 149 56.45 -3.15 12.38
C ALA A 149 57.08 -3.84 11.16
N GLU A 150 58.41 -3.84 11.10
CA GLU A 150 59.14 -4.61 10.10
C GLU A 150 58.74 -6.09 10.16
N GLY A 151 58.49 -6.69 8.99
CA GLY A 151 58.13 -8.10 8.88
C GLY A 151 56.67 -8.45 9.18
N THR A 152 55.77 -7.47 9.30
CA THR A 152 54.33 -7.71 9.59
C THR A 152 53.62 -8.55 8.50
N GLY A 153 54.09 -8.52 7.24
CA GLY A 153 53.44 -9.23 6.14
C GLY A 153 52.07 -8.62 5.78
N ASP A 154 51.23 -9.39 5.07
CA ASP A 154 49.87 -8.98 4.70
C ASP A 154 48.95 -8.88 5.94
N VAL A 155 48.12 -7.85 5.99
CA VAL A 155 47.23 -7.57 7.13
C VAL A 155 45.79 -7.39 6.66
N TRP A 156 44.86 -8.07 7.32
CA TRP A 156 43.44 -7.83 7.14
C TRP A 156 42.94 -6.77 8.11
N ILE A 157 42.25 -5.76 7.59
CA ILE A 157 41.61 -4.70 8.36
C ILE A 157 40.10 -4.86 8.24
N GLY A 158 39.43 -5.20 9.34
CA GLY A 158 37.97 -5.24 9.43
C GLY A 158 37.39 -3.86 9.74
N LEU A 159 36.17 -3.58 9.29
CA LEU A 159 35.52 -2.29 9.43
C LEU A 159 34.10 -2.42 10.00
N THR A 160 33.80 -1.65 11.04
CA THR A 160 32.45 -1.53 11.61
C THR A 160 32.07 -0.07 11.77
N GLY A 161 30.92 0.35 11.22
CA GLY A 161 30.38 1.69 11.43
C GLY A 161 29.39 1.75 12.59
N TYR A 162 29.09 2.97 13.05
CA TYR A 162 28.13 3.21 14.12
C TYR A 162 26.72 2.83 13.68
N SER A 163 25.97 2.09 14.51
CA SER A 163 24.60 1.65 14.22
C SER A 163 24.45 0.96 12.85
N SER A 164 25.43 0.12 12.49
CA SER A 164 25.48 -0.60 11.20
C SER A 164 25.67 0.28 9.96
N SER A 165 26.13 1.53 10.11
CA SER A 165 26.46 2.37 8.97
C SER A 165 27.63 1.79 8.16
N ALA A 166 27.60 1.98 6.84
CA ALA A 166 28.74 1.63 5.98
C ALA A 166 29.97 2.49 6.28
N VAL A 167 31.16 1.89 6.19
CA VAL A 167 32.47 2.55 6.23
C VAL A 167 33.12 2.43 4.87
N THR A 168 33.42 3.56 4.23
CA THR A 168 33.97 3.59 2.88
C THR A 168 35.49 3.66 2.86
N VAL A 169 36.14 2.96 1.94
CA VAL A 169 37.57 3.09 1.64
C VAL A 169 37.72 3.48 0.18
N ALA A 170 38.14 4.72 -0.06
CA ALA A 170 38.45 5.20 -1.42
C ALA A 170 39.82 4.71 -1.89
N SER A 171 40.80 4.71 -1.00
CA SER A 171 42.14 4.21 -1.26
C SER A 171 42.90 3.98 0.03
N ILE A 172 43.98 3.22 -0.09
CA ILE A 172 45.05 3.17 0.91
C ILE A 172 46.35 3.66 0.28
N THR A 173 47.14 4.42 1.05
CA THR A 173 48.50 4.80 0.70
C THR A 173 49.47 4.12 1.66
N ILE A 174 50.33 3.25 1.13
CA ILE A 174 51.35 2.54 1.88
C ILE A 174 52.64 3.36 1.82
N GLU A 175 53.18 3.69 2.98
CA GLU A 175 54.36 4.55 3.17
C GLU A 175 55.44 3.77 3.94
N PRO A 176 56.39 3.13 3.24
CA PRO A 176 57.49 2.44 3.89
C PRO A 176 58.49 3.42 4.51
N ALA A 177 59.15 3.05 5.60
CA ALA A 177 60.19 3.86 6.23
C ALA A 177 61.38 4.13 5.30
N ALA A 178 61.64 3.23 4.35
CA ALA A 178 62.59 3.40 3.26
C ALA A 178 61.97 2.92 1.95
N GLY A 179 61.89 3.81 0.96
CA GLY A 179 61.32 3.49 -0.37
C GLY A 179 60.32 4.54 -0.83
N SER A 180 59.61 4.22 -1.91
CA SER A 180 58.53 5.05 -2.45
C SER A 180 57.19 4.61 -1.86
N SER A 181 56.30 5.58 -1.64
CA SER A 181 54.92 5.27 -1.31
C SER A 181 54.17 4.71 -2.52
N SER A 182 53.14 3.92 -2.25
CA SER A 182 52.23 3.39 -3.28
C SER A 182 50.79 3.61 -2.84
N THR A 183 49.88 3.80 -3.79
CA THR A 183 48.45 3.96 -3.51
C THR A 183 47.68 2.90 -4.27
N ILE A 184 46.72 2.27 -3.58
CA ILE A 184 45.81 1.25 -4.13
C ILE A 184 44.40 1.79 -3.94
N LEU A 185 43.59 1.76 -5.00
CA LEU A 185 42.18 2.17 -4.93
C LEU A 185 41.37 1.13 -4.17
N GLY A 186 40.24 1.55 -3.58
CA GLY A 186 39.38 0.67 -2.79
C GLY A 186 38.94 -0.57 -3.57
N ASN A 187 38.49 -0.39 -4.81
CA ASN A 187 38.03 -1.48 -5.68
C ASN A 187 39.15 -2.45 -6.11
N ASP A 188 40.42 -2.02 -6.03
CA ASP A 188 41.58 -2.86 -6.37
C ASP A 188 42.08 -3.66 -5.15
N LEU A 189 41.50 -3.44 -3.96
CA LEU A 189 41.84 -4.19 -2.76
C LEU A 189 41.15 -5.55 -2.77
N GLU A 190 41.91 -6.59 -2.42
CA GLU A 190 41.33 -7.87 -2.03
C GLU A 190 40.45 -7.64 -0.80
N SER A 191 39.18 -8.02 -0.90
CA SER A 191 38.17 -7.71 0.11
C SER A 191 37.18 -8.85 0.32
N VAL A 192 36.51 -8.81 1.47
CA VAL A 192 35.46 -9.76 1.88
C VAL A 192 34.28 -8.95 2.38
N ASN A 193 33.07 -9.30 1.92
CA ASN A 193 31.81 -8.67 2.31
C ASN A 193 31.83 -7.14 2.16
N MET A 194 32.42 -6.64 1.07
CA MET A 194 32.43 -5.22 0.74
C MET A 194 31.63 -5.00 -0.55
N MET A 195 30.88 -3.91 -0.59
CA MET A 195 30.23 -3.39 -1.80
C MET A 195 31.20 -2.48 -2.54
N ALA A 196 31.00 -2.28 -3.84
CA ALA A 196 31.62 -1.14 -4.50
C ALA A 196 31.00 0.16 -3.99
N ALA A 197 31.72 1.27 -4.12
CA ALA A 197 31.24 2.58 -3.71
C ALA A 197 31.77 3.67 -4.64
N GLY A 198 30.96 4.72 -4.80
CA GLY A 198 31.24 5.84 -5.70
C GLY A 198 30.07 6.12 -6.64
N THR A 199 30.29 7.04 -7.56
CA THR A 199 29.26 7.47 -8.52
C THR A 199 29.39 6.67 -9.81
N GLN A 200 28.27 6.15 -10.31
CA GLN A 200 28.20 5.56 -11.65
C GLN A 200 28.34 6.64 -12.72
N GLY A 201 29.13 6.36 -13.75
CA GLY A 201 29.53 7.34 -14.76
C GLY A 201 28.44 7.67 -15.78
N PHE A 202 27.50 6.76 -16.04
CA PHE A 202 26.46 6.93 -17.06
C PHE A 202 25.20 6.14 -16.70
N GLY A 203 24.10 6.35 -17.45
CA GLY A 203 22.85 5.63 -17.26
C GLY A 203 22.36 4.90 -18.52
N ILE A 204 21.68 3.77 -18.33
CA ILE A 204 20.90 3.07 -19.35
C ILE A 204 19.46 2.98 -18.84
N GLU A 205 18.51 3.52 -19.59
CA GLU A 205 17.09 3.47 -19.26
C GLU A 205 16.36 2.66 -20.33
N VAL A 206 15.72 1.57 -19.94
CA VAL A 206 15.11 0.60 -20.84
C VAL A 206 13.60 0.56 -20.63
N LEU A 207 12.84 1.31 -21.42
CA LEU A 207 11.38 1.22 -21.55
C LEU A 207 10.96 0.25 -22.66
N GLY A 208 11.83 0.03 -23.65
CA GLY A 208 11.67 -0.94 -24.73
C GLY A 208 12.36 -2.28 -24.43
N GLY A 209 13.24 -2.71 -25.33
CA GLY A 209 14.03 -3.93 -25.20
C GLY A 209 15.54 -3.67 -25.13
N MET A 210 16.24 -4.40 -24.27
CA MET A 210 17.70 -4.48 -24.25
C MET A 210 18.13 -5.94 -24.32
N VAL A 211 19.07 -6.27 -25.21
CA VAL A 211 19.71 -7.59 -25.26
C VAL A 211 21.21 -7.41 -25.16
N ALA A 212 21.86 -8.13 -24.26
CA ALA A 212 23.31 -8.21 -24.16
C ALA A 212 23.78 -9.65 -24.37
N ALA A 213 24.72 -9.86 -25.29
CA ALA A 213 25.30 -11.17 -25.55
C ALA A 213 26.82 -11.05 -25.57
N ASN A 214 27.51 -11.85 -24.75
CA ASN A 214 28.98 -11.87 -24.67
C ASN A 214 29.57 -10.46 -24.49
N SER A 215 28.90 -9.60 -23.73
CA SER A 215 29.21 -8.17 -23.65
C SER A 215 29.56 -7.75 -22.22
N VAL A 216 30.22 -6.60 -22.08
CA VAL A 216 30.60 -6.03 -20.79
C VAL A 216 29.94 -4.67 -20.62
N VAL A 217 29.29 -4.43 -19.48
CA VAL A 217 28.86 -3.10 -19.04
C VAL A 217 29.58 -2.78 -17.75
N SER A 218 30.33 -1.67 -17.72
CA SER A 218 31.14 -1.29 -16.55
C SER A 218 30.91 0.15 -16.10
N GLY A 219 30.51 0.30 -14.83
CA GLY A 219 30.35 1.57 -14.13
C GLY A 219 29.13 2.41 -14.49
N GLY A 220 28.11 1.82 -15.13
CA GLY A 220 26.84 2.49 -15.47
C GLY A 220 25.69 2.05 -14.57
N GLN A 221 24.69 2.91 -14.39
CA GLN A 221 23.41 2.55 -13.77
C GLN A 221 22.47 1.99 -14.83
N ILE A 222 21.77 0.88 -14.55
CA ILE A 222 20.74 0.35 -15.44
C ILE A 222 19.38 0.41 -14.76
N PHE A 223 18.41 1.00 -15.45
CA PHE A 223 17.01 1.02 -15.05
C PHE A 223 16.13 0.36 -16.12
N VAL A 224 15.28 -0.59 -15.72
CA VAL A 224 14.46 -1.42 -16.61
C VAL A 224 12.98 -1.30 -16.25
N ASN A 225 12.20 -0.78 -17.19
CA ASN A 225 10.73 -0.74 -17.14
C ASN A 225 10.08 -1.46 -18.34
N GLY A 226 10.88 -1.84 -19.34
CA GLY A 226 10.52 -2.76 -20.41
C GLY A 226 11.12 -4.14 -20.13
N SER A 227 11.95 -4.63 -21.06
CA SER A 227 12.60 -5.94 -20.93
C SER A 227 14.11 -5.86 -21.18
N MET A 228 14.86 -6.59 -20.38
CA MET A 228 16.30 -6.80 -20.56
C MET A 228 16.61 -8.30 -20.53
N SER A 229 17.37 -8.79 -21.50
CA SER A 229 17.91 -10.15 -21.49
C SER A 229 19.43 -10.10 -21.66
N ALA A 230 20.16 -10.86 -20.87
CA ALA A 230 21.62 -10.93 -20.91
C ALA A 230 22.08 -12.38 -20.94
N ASP A 231 22.95 -12.71 -21.90
CA ASP A 231 23.54 -14.05 -22.06
C ASP A 231 25.07 -13.93 -22.14
N ASP A 232 25.77 -14.72 -21.32
CA ASP A 232 27.23 -14.70 -21.17
C ASP A 232 27.82 -13.28 -21.03
N SER A 233 27.17 -12.37 -20.29
CA SER A 233 27.56 -10.96 -20.20
C SER A 233 28.00 -10.52 -18.78
N GLU A 234 28.92 -9.56 -18.70
CA GLU A 234 29.51 -9.09 -17.44
C GLU A 234 28.99 -7.70 -17.05
N PHE A 235 28.61 -7.55 -15.78
CA PHE A 235 28.12 -6.31 -15.17
C PHE A 235 29.06 -5.89 -14.04
N ASP A 236 29.99 -5.00 -14.34
CA ASP A 236 31.05 -4.58 -13.43
C ASP A 236 30.76 -3.21 -12.80
N ARG A 237 30.49 -3.17 -11.49
CA ARG A 237 30.10 -1.96 -10.75
C ARG A 237 28.85 -1.27 -11.31
N VAL A 238 27.93 -2.11 -11.78
CA VAL A 238 26.61 -1.73 -12.34
C VAL A 238 25.49 -1.93 -11.33
N GLY A 239 25.62 -2.94 -10.47
CA GLY A 239 24.58 -3.30 -9.50
C GLY A 239 24.26 -2.17 -8.51
N PRO A 240 23.01 -2.06 -8.05
CA PRO A 240 21.88 -2.89 -8.47
C PRO A 240 21.36 -2.48 -9.86
N VAL A 241 21.01 -3.46 -10.70
CA VAL A 241 20.11 -3.21 -11.85
C VAL A 241 18.72 -2.97 -11.30
N ILE A 242 18.15 -1.80 -11.54
CA ILE A 242 16.87 -1.39 -10.95
C ILE A 242 15.75 -1.71 -11.95
N ILE A 243 14.77 -2.50 -11.53
CA ILE A 243 13.58 -2.83 -12.30
C ILE A 243 12.41 -2.11 -11.65
N GLY A 244 11.62 -1.36 -12.42
CA GLY A 244 10.41 -0.75 -11.89
C GLY A 244 9.30 -1.78 -11.65
N ASN A 245 8.06 -1.31 -11.47
CA ASN A 245 6.99 -2.15 -10.95
C ASN A 245 6.62 -3.33 -11.85
N SER A 246 6.79 -3.23 -13.17
CA SER A 246 6.36 -4.26 -14.15
C SER A 246 7.40 -4.53 -15.24
N GLY A 247 8.66 -4.15 -15.03
CA GLY A 247 9.75 -4.48 -15.95
C GLY A 247 10.24 -5.92 -15.76
N GLY A 248 11.02 -6.41 -16.72
CA GLY A 248 11.58 -7.77 -16.67
C GLY A 248 13.07 -7.82 -16.95
N VAL A 249 13.80 -8.63 -16.18
CA VAL A 249 15.20 -8.99 -16.43
C VAL A 249 15.33 -10.50 -16.52
N GLU A 250 15.97 -10.96 -17.60
CA GLU A 250 16.35 -12.35 -17.82
C GLU A 250 17.88 -12.45 -17.89
N LEU A 251 18.49 -13.18 -16.96
CA LEU A 251 19.93 -13.41 -16.92
C LEU A 251 20.18 -14.88 -17.26
N LEU A 252 21.04 -15.12 -18.25
CA LEU A 252 21.30 -16.43 -18.85
C LEU A 252 22.81 -16.71 -18.95
N GLY A 253 23.12 -17.98 -19.18
CA GLY A 253 24.49 -18.43 -19.44
C GLY A 253 25.44 -18.11 -18.29
N GLY A 254 26.70 -17.85 -18.63
CA GLY A 254 27.75 -17.40 -17.72
C GLY A 254 27.71 -15.90 -17.40
N SER A 255 26.53 -15.26 -17.44
CA SER A 255 26.42 -13.85 -17.07
C SER A 255 26.83 -13.63 -15.60
N SER A 256 27.49 -12.52 -15.31
CA SER A 256 28.07 -12.29 -13.99
C SER A 256 28.04 -10.84 -13.53
N PHE A 257 27.85 -10.63 -12.23
CA PHE A 257 27.98 -9.33 -11.58
C PHE A 257 29.28 -9.24 -10.77
N TYR A 258 29.87 -8.05 -10.73
CA TYR A 258 31.04 -7.74 -9.89
C TYR A 258 30.85 -6.41 -9.18
N GLY A 259 31.01 -6.41 -7.87
CA GLY A 259 31.01 -5.19 -7.06
C GLY A 259 29.73 -4.36 -7.20
N SER A 260 28.57 -4.92 -6.85
CA SER A 260 27.35 -4.13 -6.67
C SER A 260 27.58 -2.97 -5.67
N LEU A 261 26.91 -1.84 -5.91
CA LEU A 261 26.97 -0.66 -5.05
C LEU A 261 25.93 -0.71 -3.91
N ASP A 262 25.12 -1.76 -3.89
CA ASP A 262 24.16 -2.07 -2.83
C ASP A 262 24.34 -3.52 -2.38
N ASP A 263 23.59 -3.95 -1.38
CA ASP A 263 23.64 -5.32 -0.85
C ASP A 263 22.97 -6.37 -1.75
N HIS A 264 22.57 -5.99 -2.96
CA HIS A 264 22.01 -6.89 -3.97
C HIS A 264 22.45 -6.50 -5.40
N ASP A 265 22.51 -7.46 -6.32
CA ASP A 265 22.88 -7.21 -7.73
C ASP A 265 21.71 -6.68 -8.58
N VAL A 266 20.46 -7.01 -8.21
CA VAL A 266 19.24 -6.59 -8.92
C VAL A 266 18.15 -6.18 -7.93
N ARG A 267 17.44 -5.10 -8.20
CA ARG A 267 16.32 -4.62 -7.37
C ARG A 267 15.04 -4.57 -8.18
N GLY A 268 14.02 -5.31 -7.76
CA GLY A 268 12.72 -5.34 -8.42
C GLY A 268 11.61 -4.59 -7.69
N GLY A 269 10.67 -4.02 -8.45
CA GLY A 269 9.36 -3.60 -7.94
C GLY A 269 8.39 -4.78 -7.75
N PRO A 270 7.20 -4.56 -7.18
CA PRO A 270 6.24 -5.60 -6.76
C PRO A 270 5.88 -6.62 -7.84
N GLU A 271 5.66 -6.20 -9.08
CA GLU A 271 5.19 -7.06 -10.18
C GLU A 271 6.28 -7.31 -11.23
N SER A 272 7.54 -6.98 -10.92
CA SER A 272 8.67 -7.18 -11.82
C SER A 272 8.94 -8.66 -12.09
N GLU A 273 9.51 -8.98 -13.24
CA GLU A 273 9.97 -10.33 -13.57
C GLU A 273 11.48 -10.42 -13.43
N ILE A 274 11.96 -11.34 -12.58
CA ILE A 274 13.39 -11.60 -12.40
C ILE A 274 13.62 -13.08 -12.69
N TYR A 275 14.31 -13.37 -13.79
CA TYR A 275 14.77 -14.71 -14.10
C TYR A 275 16.30 -14.79 -13.92
N TRP A 276 16.73 -15.58 -12.94
CA TRP A 276 18.13 -15.86 -12.67
C TRP A 276 18.48 -17.27 -13.16
N GLY A 277 19.06 -17.35 -14.36
CA GLY A 277 19.37 -18.61 -15.03
C GLY A 277 20.45 -19.43 -14.33
N GLU A 278 20.51 -20.72 -14.70
CA GLU A 278 21.62 -21.59 -14.32
C GLU A 278 22.93 -21.08 -14.95
N GLY A 279 24.00 -21.01 -14.16
CA GLY A 279 25.31 -20.50 -14.59
C GLY A 279 25.55 -19.03 -14.28
N VAL A 280 24.50 -18.26 -13.96
CA VAL A 280 24.63 -16.84 -13.61
C VAL A 280 25.20 -16.67 -12.21
N SER A 281 26.22 -15.84 -12.06
CA SER A 281 26.89 -15.56 -10.78
C SER A 281 26.72 -14.11 -10.33
N GLY A 282 26.41 -13.91 -9.05
CA GLY A 282 26.32 -12.58 -8.46
C GLY A 282 27.69 -12.04 -8.01
N SER A 283 27.71 -10.83 -7.48
CA SER A 283 28.91 -10.21 -6.88
C SER A 283 29.50 -11.05 -5.74
N GLY A 284 28.68 -11.89 -5.11
CA GLY A 284 29.09 -12.89 -4.13
C GLY A 284 29.19 -12.38 -2.69
N GLY A 285 29.65 -13.26 -1.78
CA GLY A 285 29.67 -12.97 -0.35
C GLY A 285 28.27 -12.79 0.22
N LEU A 286 28.05 -11.67 0.89
CA LEU A 286 26.75 -11.29 1.46
C LEU A 286 25.90 -10.42 0.51
N ILE A 287 26.37 -10.16 -0.72
CA ILE A 287 25.59 -9.45 -1.72
C ILE A 287 24.60 -10.43 -2.33
N ASP A 288 23.32 -10.16 -2.12
CA ASP A 288 22.22 -10.95 -2.63
C ASP A 288 22.12 -10.86 -4.15
N ARG A 289 21.55 -11.89 -4.77
CA ARG A 289 21.32 -11.86 -6.23
C ARG A 289 20.31 -10.77 -6.55
N TRP A 290 19.25 -10.71 -5.76
CA TRP A 290 18.21 -9.72 -5.95
C TRP A 290 17.34 -9.53 -4.71
N GLU A 291 16.72 -8.36 -4.65
CA GLU A 291 15.61 -8.07 -3.73
C GLU A 291 14.41 -7.55 -4.50
N ARG A 292 13.21 -7.85 -3.99
CA ARG A 292 11.97 -7.21 -4.42
C ARG A 292 11.47 -6.29 -3.32
N ARG A 293 11.06 -5.08 -3.70
CA ARG A 293 10.60 -4.06 -2.75
C ARG A 293 9.22 -3.52 -3.12
N VAL A 294 8.48 -3.15 -2.07
CA VAL A 294 7.14 -2.54 -2.18
C VAL A 294 7.11 -1.32 -1.28
N SER A 295 6.64 -0.20 -1.83
CA SER A 295 6.32 1.03 -1.08
C SER A 295 4.86 1.41 -1.30
N ASP A 296 4.37 2.34 -0.46
CA ASP A 296 3.07 3.01 -0.62
C ASP A 296 1.85 2.06 -0.72
N GLN A 297 2.01 0.83 -0.24
CA GLN A 297 0.96 -0.18 -0.30
C GLN A 297 -0.19 0.17 0.65
N THR A 298 -1.41 -0.01 0.16
CA THR A 298 -2.64 0.27 0.91
C THR A 298 -3.54 -0.95 1.05
N ILE A 299 -4.35 -0.91 2.09
CA ILE A 299 -5.48 -1.82 2.31
C ILE A 299 -6.74 -0.97 2.28
N GLN A 300 -7.68 -1.34 1.42
CA GLN A 300 -8.95 -0.65 1.24
C GLN A 300 -10.07 -1.39 1.95
N VAL A 301 -10.91 -0.63 2.64
CA VAL A 301 -12.12 -1.06 3.36
C VAL A 301 -13.24 -0.05 3.12
N ASP A 302 -14.48 -0.42 3.39
CA ASP A 302 -15.64 0.45 3.14
C ASP A 302 -15.89 1.51 4.23
N ALA A 303 -15.13 1.47 5.33
CA ALA A 303 -15.35 2.33 6.50
C ALA A 303 -14.08 2.99 7.02
N ASP A 304 -14.26 4.11 7.71
CA ASP A 304 -13.22 4.80 8.46
C ASP A 304 -13.03 4.20 9.85
N TYR A 305 -11.79 4.36 10.36
CA TYR A 305 -11.38 3.89 11.68
C TYR A 305 -11.47 2.37 11.88
N VAL A 306 -11.44 1.60 10.79
CA VAL A 306 -11.23 0.15 10.84
C VAL A 306 -9.79 -0.09 11.30
N VAL A 307 -9.62 -0.83 12.39
CA VAL A 307 -8.31 -1.18 12.94
C VAL A 307 -7.89 -2.53 12.38
N LEU A 308 -6.74 -2.55 11.72
CA LEU A 308 -6.14 -3.73 11.12
C LEU A 308 -4.81 -4.04 11.82
N ARG A 309 -4.53 -5.32 12.02
CA ARG A 309 -3.21 -5.80 12.41
C ARG A 309 -2.58 -6.48 11.21
N VAL A 310 -1.35 -6.10 10.89
CA VAL A 310 -0.57 -6.75 9.84
C VAL A 310 0.65 -7.40 10.49
N THR A 311 0.80 -8.70 10.33
CA THR A 311 1.90 -9.50 10.89
C THR A 311 2.76 -10.11 9.79
N GLY A 312 4.04 -10.38 10.06
CA GLY A 312 4.93 -11.03 9.11
C GLY A 312 5.53 -10.07 8.07
N ILE A 313 5.66 -8.78 8.43
CA ILE A 313 6.18 -7.74 7.53
C ILE A 313 7.70 -7.81 7.43
N GLY A 314 8.20 -7.93 6.21
CA GLY A 314 9.62 -7.92 5.88
C GLY A 314 10.43 -9.08 6.46
N PRO A 315 11.76 -9.09 6.24
CA PRO A 315 12.64 -10.18 6.69
C PRO A 315 12.69 -10.37 8.21
N GLN A 316 12.28 -9.36 8.98
CA GLN A 316 12.21 -9.41 10.44
C GLN A 316 10.83 -9.87 10.97
N GLU A 317 9.90 -10.20 10.07
CA GLU A 317 8.54 -10.66 10.38
C GLU A 317 7.79 -9.74 11.37
N LEU A 318 7.90 -8.44 11.16
CA LEU A 318 7.36 -7.43 12.07
C LEU A 318 5.83 -7.48 12.14
N SER A 319 5.29 -6.98 13.25
CA SER A 319 3.86 -6.78 13.45
C SER A 319 3.57 -5.29 13.66
N GLN A 320 2.48 -4.82 13.07
CA GLN A 320 1.98 -3.46 13.24
C GLN A 320 0.46 -3.43 13.35
N GLU A 321 -0.07 -2.40 14.01
CA GLU A 321 -1.49 -2.04 13.95
C GLU A 321 -1.63 -0.71 13.19
N ILE A 322 -2.56 -0.69 12.25
CA ILE A 322 -2.87 0.45 11.39
C ILE A 322 -4.38 0.66 11.37
N PHE A 323 -4.83 1.83 10.88
CA PHE A 323 -6.26 2.11 10.78
C PHE A 323 -6.60 2.82 9.46
N SER A 324 -7.84 2.64 9.01
CA SER A 324 -8.33 3.28 7.79
C SER A 324 -8.72 4.75 8.01
N LEU A 325 -8.40 5.58 7.01
CA LEU A 325 -8.90 6.95 6.86
C LEU A 325 -9.26 7.18 5.39
N GLY A 326 -10.45 7.72 5.13
CA GLY A 326 -11.05 7.72 3.80
C GLY A 326 -11.17 6.32 3.19
N GLY A 327 -11.27 5.27 4.02
CA GLY A 327 -11.32 3.88 3.57
C GLY A 327 -9.97 3.24 3.24
N PHE A 328 -8.84 3.92 3.45
CA PHE A 328 -7.51 3.39 3.16
C PHE A 328 -6.63 3.34 4.40
N ALA A 329 -5.91 2.24 4.58
CA ALA A 329 -4.87 2.07 5.59
C ALA A 329 -3.52 1.77 4.93
N SER A 330 -2.47 2.51 5.29
CA SER A 330 -1.12 2.32 4.72
C SER A 330 -0.35 1.21 5.45
N VAL A 331 0.22 0.27 4.69
CA VAL A 331 1.13 -0.76 5.21
C VAL A 331 2.50 -0.13 5.48
N ASP A 332 3.14 -0.47 6.59
CA ASP A 332 4.43 0.07 7.06
C ASP A 332 4.55 1.61 6.98
N SER A 333 3.45 2.32 7.22
CA SER A 333 3.37 3.79 7.07
C SER A 333 3.73 4.30 5.66
N GLY A 334 3.56 3.47 4.63
CA GLY A 334 3.91 3.76 3.24
C GLY A 334 5.40 3.59 2.92
N ARG A 335 6.24 3.21 3.88
CA ARG A 335 7.68 3.03 3.66
C ARG A 335 7.93 1.90 2.67
N GLU A 336 9.02 2.03 1.94
CA GLU A 336 9.55 0.92 1.16
C GLU A 336 10.05 -0.18 2.10
N ARG A 337 9.69 -1.42 1.79
CA ARG A 337 10.19 -2.61 2.48
C ARG A 337 10.54 -3.72 1.49
N VAL A 338 11.42 -4.62 1.90
CA VAL A 338 11.79 -5.83 1.17
C VAL A 338 10.71 -6.89 1.39
N VAL A 339 10.20 -7.48 0.29
CA VAL A 339 9.16 -8.50 0.31
C VAL A 339 9.62 -9.84 -0.25
N GLU A 340 10.80 -9.88 -0.87
CA GLU A 340 11.39 -11.10 -1.41
C GLU A 340 12.90 -10.90 -1.58
N ILE A 341 13.68 -11.94 -1.27
CA ILE A 341 15.15 -11.93 -1.37
C ILE A 341 15.60 -13.20 -2.06
N GLY A 342 16.34 -13.06 -3.16
CA GLY A 342 17.13 -14.13 -3.73
C GLY A 342 18.55 -14.08 -3.17
N TYR A 343 18.83 -14.88 -2.14
CA TYR A 343 20.11 -14.87 -1.46
C TYR A 343 21.27 -15.29 -2.38
N SER A 344 22.48 -14.87 -2.03
CA SER A 344 23.70 -15.25 -2.76
C SER A 344 23.86 -16.79 -2.88
N ASP A 345 23.46 -17.54 -1.85
CA ASP A 345 23.51 -19.01 -1.81
C ASP A 345 22.46 -19.72 -2.69
N GLY A 346 21.45 -18.99 -3.17
CA GLY A 346 20.41 -19.48 -4.07
C GLY A 346 19.13 -19.94 -3.41
N THR A 347 19.05 -19.80 -2.09
CA THR A 347 17.76 -19.84 -1.42
C THR A 347 16.97 -18.58 -1.73
N VAL A 348 15.64 -18.69 -1.68
CA VAL A 348 14.72 -17.56 -1.85
C VAL A 348 13.88 -17.46 -0.59
N TRP A 349 13.81 -16.26 -0.04
CA TRP A 349 12.86 -15.90 1.02
C TRP A 349 11.77 -15.00 0.42
N THR A 350 10.53 -15.23 0.85
CA THR A 350 9.34 -14.52 0.37
C THR A 350 8.51 -14.11 1.59
N GLU A 351 8.09 -12.85 1.65
CA GLU A 351 7.21 -12.32 2.69
C GLU A 351 5.91 -13.13 2.75
N SER A 352 5.48 -13.47 3.95
CA SER A 352 4.23 -14.21 4.22
C SER A 352 3.31 -13.42 5.14
N ALA A 353 3.21 -12.11 4.87
CA ALA A 353 2.44 -11.19 5.69
C ALA A 353 0.94 -11.48 5.65
N VAL A 354 0.25 -11.23 6.77
CA VAL A 354 -1.18 -11.49 6.96
C VAL A 354 -1.86 -10.26 7.53
N ILE A 355 -3.02 -9.94 6.98
CA ILE A 355 -3.92 -8.88 7.44
C ILE A 355 -4.99 -9.52 8.32
N GLU A 356 -5.21 -8.95 9.49
CA GLU A 356 -6.27 -9.33 10.42
C GLU A 356 -7.09 -8.10 10.83
N VAL A 357 -8.41 -8.24 10.84
CA VAL A 357 -9.27 -7.19 11.37
C VAL A 357 -9.32 -7.28 12.89
N VAL A 358 -8.88 -6.21 13.56
CA VAL A 358 -8.98 -6.07 15.01
C VAL A 358 -10.34 -5.47 15.37
N THR A 359 -10.73 -4.40 14.69
CA THR A 359 -12.02 -3.72 14.89
C THR A 359 -12.58 -3.24 13.56
N TYR A 360 -13.80 -3.66 13.25
CA TYR A 360 -14.58 -3.16 12.13
C TYR A 360 -16.05 -3.13 12.55
N VAL A 361 -16.38 -2.07 13.28
CA VAL A 361 -17.71 -1.84 13.87
C VAL A 361 -18.31 -0.59 13.25
N THR A 362 -19.57 -0.70 12.86
CA THR A 362 -20.40 0.38 12.35
C THR A 362 -21.69 0.46 13.18
N GLY A 363 -22.57 1.40 12.84
CA GLY A 363 -23.92 1.44 13.39
C GLY A 363 -24.76 0.17 13.16
N TRP A 364 -24.33 -0.75 12.29
CA TRP A 364 -25.07 -1.98 11.97
C TRP A 364 -24.60 -3.26 12.69
N ASN A 365 -23.50 -3.20 13.44
CA ASN A 365 -23.04 -4.28 14.32
C ASN A 365 -22.61 -3.73 15.69
N PRO A 366 -23.46 -2.95 16.39
CA PRO A 366 -23.16 -2.56 17.76
C PRO A 366 -23.01 -3.81 18.64
N GLU A 367 -22.27 -3.72 19.75
CA GLU A 367 -22.03 -4.87 20.66
C GLU A 367 -23.34 -5.56 21.09
N SER A 368 -24.41 -4.78 21.30
CA SER A 368 -25.76 -5.28 21.64
C SER A 368 -26.40 -6.17 20.57
N SER A 369 -25.97 -6.07 19.31
CA SER A 369 -26.48 -6.88 18.20
C SER A 369 -26.00 -8.34 18.24
N GLY A 370 -24.93 -8.62 18.98
CA GLY A 370 -24.24 -9.92 18.94
C GLY A 370 -23.58 -10.26 17.59
N ILE A 371 -23.50 -9.29 16.67
CA ILE A 371 -22.76 -9.40 15.41
C ILE A 371 -21.30 -9.03 15.68
N GLY A 372 -20.35 -9.85 15.22
CA GLY A 372 -18.93 -9.58 15.36
C GLY A 372 -18.42 -8.47 14.44
N ASN A 373 -17.10 -8.26 14.44
CA ASN A 373 -16.45 -7.37 13.48
C ASN A 373 -16.71 -7.83 12.04
N TYR A 374 -16.87 -6.87 11.14
CA TYR A 374 -16.87 -7.12 9.70
C TYR A 374 -15.43 -7.36 9.17
N GLY A 375 -15.30 -7.71 7.89
CA GLY A 375 -14.00 -7.89 7.23
C GLY A 375 -13.45 -9.32 7.23
N GLY A 376 -14.29 -10.31 7.55
CA GLY A 376 -14.00 -11.72 7.31
C GLY A 376 -12.88 -12.29 8.19
N GLY A 377 -12.19 -13.30 7.66
CA GLY A 377 -11.05 -13.94 8.31
C GLY A 377 -9.70 -13.31 7.90
N PRO A 378 -8.58 -13.85 8.40
CA PRO A 378 -7.25 -13.38 8.00
C PRO A 378 -7.04 -13.50 6.48
N VAL A 379 -6.42 -12.48 5.88
CA VAL A 379 -6.15 -12.39 4.44
C VAL A 379 -4.64 -12.26 4.23
N ALA A 380 -4.08 -13.00 3.28
CA ALA A 380 -2.67 -12.83 2.91
C ALA A 380 -2.44 -11.45 2.29
N LEU A 381 -1.43 -10.73 2.76
CA LEU A 381 -0.98 -9.49 2.14
C LEU A 381 -0.07 -9.86 0.96
N GLY A 382 -0.60 -9.75 -0.25
CA GLY A 382 0.21 -9.86 -1.47
C GLY A 382 1.07 -8.63 -1.71
N TRP A 383 1.68 -8.52 -2.89
CA TRP A 383 2.52 -7.37 -3.26
C TRP A 383 1.79 -6.33 -4.12
N ALA A 384 0.50 -6.56 -4.41
CA ALA A 384 -0.34 -5.61 -5.11
C ALA A 384 -0.38 -4.28 -4.36
N GLN A 385 -0.36 -3.17 -5.11
CA GLN A 385 -0.34 -1.81 -4.54
C GLN A 385 -1.55 -1.51 -3.65
N ASN A 386 -2.71 -2.10 -3.95
CA ASN A 386 -3.91 -1.98 -3.13
C ASN A 386 -4.51 -3.37 -2.90
N THR A 387 -4.82 -3.69 -1.64
CA THR A 387 -5.57 -4.89 -1.26
C THR A 387 -6.96 -4.49 -0.78
N ILE A 388 -8.00 -4.93 -1.48
CA ILE A 388 -9.38 -4.64 -1.11
C ILE A 388 -9.89 -5.73 -0.17
N LEU A 389 -10.44 -5.33 0.98
CA LEU A 389 -11.13 -6.21 1.93
C LEU A 389 -12.64 -6.02 1.80
N ASP A 390 -13.26 -6.77 0.90
CA ASP A 390 -14.70 -6.71 0.56
C ASP A 390 -15.50 -7.93 1.09
N SER A 391 -14.85 -8.82 1.86
CA SER A 391 -15.48 -10.00 2.43
C SER A 391 -15.95 -9.78 3.87
N GLY A 392 -17.00 -10.49 4.28
CA GLY A 392 -17.52 -10.40 5.65
C GLY A 392 -18.19 -9.06 5.96
N THR A 393 -18.82 -8.44 4.95
CA THR A 393 -19.62 -7.21 5.05
C THR A 393 -21.07 -7.49 4.63
N PRO A 394 -22.06 -6.74 5.15
CA PRO A 394 -23.45 -6.84 4.72
C PRO A 394 -23.69 -6.05 3.43
N PHE A 395 -24.77 -6.38 2.71
CA PHE A 395 -25.23 -5.61 1.55
C PHE A 395 -26.75 -5.61 1.52
N VAL A 396 -27.39 -4.56 2.04
CA VAL A 396 -28.85 -4.53 2.23
C VAL A 396 -29.55 -3.73 1.13
N GLU A 397 -30.62 -4.31 0.59
CA GLU A 397 -31.48 -3.69 -0.42
C GLU A 397 -32.98 -3.83 -0.07
N TRP A 398 -33.81 -2.94 -0.61
CA TRP A 398 -35.26 -3.06 -0.56
C TRP A 398 -35.76 -4.05 -1.61
N GLU A 399 -36.64 -4.97 -1.22
CA GLU A 399 -37.37 -5.83 -2.17
C GLU A 399 -38.76 -5.27 -2.46
N SER A 400 -39.50 -4.84 -1.44
CA SER A 400 -40.82 -4.22 -1.60
C SER A 400 -41.22 -3.36 -0.39
N LEU A 401 -42.19 -2.47 -0.62
CA LEU A 401 -42.83 -1.67 0.42
C LEU A 401 -44.31 -1.47 0.05
N ASP A 402 -45.19 -2.21 0.70
CA ASP A 402 -46.58 -2.36 0.26
C ASP A 402 -47.57 -1.98 1.37
N ILE A 403 -48.69 -1.37 0.98
CA ILE A 403 -49.84 -1.23 1.87
C ILE A 403 -50.57 -2.57 1.89
N SER A 404 -50.88 -3.10 3.07
CA SER A 404 -51.52 -4.42 3.18
C SER A 404 -52.83 -4.45 2.40
N GLU A 405 -53.12 -5.55 1.71
CA GLU A 405 -54.28 -5.65 0.82
C GLU A 405 -55.59 -5.22 1.50
N GLY A 406 -56.39 -4.41 0.79
CA GLY A 406 -57.69 -3.93 1.27
C GLY A 406 -57.63 -2.82 2.34
N THR A 407 -56.45 -2.25 2.61
CA THR A 407 -56.28 -1.23 3.68
C THR A 407 -55.81 0.14 3.20
N ALA A 408 -55.82 0.39 1.89
CA ALA A 408 -55.39 1.66 1.27
C ALA A 408 -56.24 2.90 1.64
N THR A 409 -57.31 2.72 2.43
CA THR A 409 -58.12 3.83 2.95
C THR A 409 -58.34 3.66 4.45
N LYS A 410 -58.04 4.72 5.23
CA LYS A 410 -58.21 4.78 6.69
C LYS A 410 -58.70 6.15 7.13
N SER A 411 -59.36 6.23 8.29
CA SER A 411 -59.64 7.54 8.90
C SER A 411 -58.39 8.12 9.56
N ILE A 412 -58.26 9.44 9.62
CA ILE A 412 -57.17 10.11 10.36
C ILE A 412 -57.08 9.58 11.80
N GLY A 413 -55.86 9.47 12.32
CA GLY A 413 -55.57 8.86 13.63
C GLY A 413 -55.61 7.32 13.68
N GLN A 414 -56.16 6.63 12.66
CA GLN A 414 -56.03 5.18 12.55
C GLN A 414 -54.66 4.78 12.00
N SER A 415 -54.23 3.56 12.30
CA SER A 415 -52.97 2.99 11.80
C SER A 415 -53.20 2.21 10.50
N MET A 416 -52.52 2.60 9.43
CA MET A 416 -52.46 1.89 8.16
C MET A 416 -51.33 0.84 8.22
N PRO A 417 -51.61 -0.45 7.99
CA PRO A 417 -50.60 -1.50 8.06
C PRO A 417 -49.74 -1.55 6.79
N ILE A 418 -48.44 -1.34 6.95
CA ILE A 418 -47.42 -1.38 5.90
C ILE A 418 -46.57 -2.64 6.06
N GLN A 419 -46.26 -3.28 4.94
CA GLN A 419 -45.41 -4.46 4.85
C GLN A 419 -44.13 -4.09 4.08
N ALA A 420 -42.99 -4.16 4.75
CA ALA A 420 -41.67 -3.91 4.18
C ALA A 420 -40.93 -5.23 4.00
N ARG A 421 -40.31 -5.42 2.84
CA ARG A 421 -39.42 -6.54 2.57
C ARG A 421 -38.03 -6.01 2.23
N LEU A 422 -37.04 -6.50 2.96
CA LEU A 422 -35.64 -6.17 2.76
C LEU A 422 -34.82 -7.45 2.63
N ALA A 423 -33.70 -7.33 1.95
CA ALA A 423 -32.79 -8.42 1.68
C ALA A 423 -31.36 -8.04 2.00
N ASN A 424 -30.62 -8.95 2.63
CA ASN A 424 -29.18 -8.83 2.78
C ASN A 424 -28.49 -9.79 1.80
N ARG A 425 -27.91 -9.25 0.73
CA ARG A 425 -27.12 -9.99 -0.27
C ARG A 425 -25.64 -10.08 0.07
N GLY A 426 -25.23 -9.50 1.19
CA GLY A 426 -23.86 -9.55 1.70
C GLY A 426 -23.54 -10.88 2.37
N THR A 427 -22.33 -10.94 2.93
CA THR A 427 -21.77 -12.16 3.56
C THR A 427 -21.72 -12.08 5.09
N ALA A 428 -22.11 -10.95 5.67
CA ALA A 428 -22.29 -10.78 7.11
C ALA A 428 -23.72 -10.32 7.44
N ALA A 429 -24.19 -10.64 8.65
CA ALA A 429 -25.47 -10.15 9.16
C ALA A 429 -25.41 -8.64 9.43
N ALA A 430 -26.57 -7.98 9.43
CA ALA A 430 -26.70 -6.56 9.80
C ALA A 430 -27.89 -6.34 10.74
N LEU A 431 -27.71 -5.45 11.73
CA LEU A 431 -28.79 -4.85 12.52
C LEU A 431 -29.00 -3.41 12.05
N LEU A 432 -29.99 -3.19 11.20
CA LEU A 432 -30.23 -1.88 10.58
C LEU A 432 -31.46 -1.19 11.15
N TYR A 433 -31.54 0.10 10.88
CA TYR A 433 -32.71 0.93 11.14
C TYR A 433 -33.19 1.57 9.84
N PHE A 434 -34.50 1.74 9.69
CA PHE A 434 -35.06 2.58 8.63
C PHE A 434 -36.11 3.54 9.19
N THR A 435 -36.31 4.64 8.47
CA THR A 435 -37.38 5.62 8.72
C THR A 435 -38.10 5.94 7.43
N CYS A 436 -39.23 6.63 7.51
CA CYS A 436 -40.04 6.97 6.36
C CYS A 436 -40.50 8.43 6.42
N ASP A 437 -40.58 9.05 5.25
CA ASP A 437 -41.08 10.41 5.05
C ASP A 437 -42.36 10.36 4.21
N VAL A 438 -43.26 11.32 4.42
CA VAL A 438 -44.41 11.53 3.54
C VAL A 438 -43.94 12.30 2.32
N VAL A 439 -44.07 11.71 1.13
CA VAL A 439 -43.49 12.25 -0.12
C VAL A 439 -44.01 13.65 -0.43
N GLU A 440 -45.30 13.88 -0.23
CA GLU A 440 -45.98 15.13 -0.60
C GLU A 440 -45.59 16.31 0.28
N THR A 441 -45.20 16.05 1.53
CA THR A 441 -44.84 17.09 2.51
C THR A 441 -43.34 17.15 2.79
N GLY A 442 -42.60 16.08 2.50
CA GLY A 442 -41.20 15.91 2.88
C GLY A 442 -40.98 15.81 4.39
N MET A 443 -42.05 15.63 5.18
CA MET A 443 -41.95 15.52 6.64
C MET A 443 -41.88 14.05 7.07
N GLU A 444 -41.22 13.81 8.21
CA GLU A 444 -41.13 12.48 8.81
C GLU A 444 -42.53 11.91 9.08
N ALA A 445 -42.76 10.68 8.61
CA ALA A 445 -44.02 9.99 8.77
C ALA A 445 -44.15 9.42 10.18
N ASN A 446 -45.37 9.48 10.75
CA ASN A 446 -45.64 8.86 12.04
C ASN A 446 -45.80 7.33 11.88
N ILE A 447 -44.67 6.63 11.99
CA ILE A 447 -44.58 5.16 11.94
C ILE A 447 -44.28 4.50 13.30
N GLY A 448 -44.30 5.29 14.38
CA GLY A 448 -43.92 4.82 15.72
C GLY A 448 -42.42 4.87 16.02
N GLY A 449 -41.65 5.63 15.24
CA GLY A 449 -40.19 5.78 15.38
C GLY A 449 -39.41 4.89 14.41
N TYR A 450 -38.10 4.77 14.65
CA TYR A 450 -37.22 3.94 13.81
C TYR A 450 -37.62 2.47 13.88
N GLN A 451 -37.62 1.81 12.72
CA GLN A 451 -37.87 0.38 12.63
C GLN A 451 -36.53 -0.35 12.64
N GLU A 452 -36.31 -1.20 13.65
CA GLU A 452 -35.11 -2.03 13.80
C GLU A 452 -35.32 -3.40 13.16
N ILE A 453 -34.39 -3.84 12.31
CA ILE A 453 -34.42 -5.16 11.70
C ILE A 453 -33.03 -5.78 11.73
N ARG A 454 -32.98 -7.05 12.17
CA ARG A 454 -31.83 -7.92 11.94
C ARG A 454 -32.05 -8.77 10.69
N ILE A 455 -31.09 -8.78 9.78
CA ILE A 455 -31.11 -9.62 8.58
C ILE A 455 -29.78 -10.39 8.52
N ASP A 456 -29.84 -11.71 8.64
CA ASP A 456 -28.65 -12.54 8.49
C ASP A 456 -28.18 -12.57 7.02
N ALA A 457 -26.94 -13.03 6.78
CA ALA A 457 -26.33 -13.00 5.46
C ALA A 457 -27.10 -13.86 4.44
N GLY A 458 -27.39 -13.31 3.26
CA GLY A 458 -28.11 -13.99 2.19
C GLY A 458 -29.63 -14.09 2.39
N GLU A 459 -30.18 -13.57 3.47
CA GLU A 459 -31.59 -13.71 3.82
C GLU A 459 -32.46 -12.53 3.34
N SER A 460 -33.77 -12.78 3.25
CA SER A 460 -34.81 -11.75 3.11
C SER A 460 -35.74 -11.79 4.32
N VAL A 461 -36.05 -10.61 4.87
CA VAL A 461 -36.89 -10.44 6.06
C VAL A 461 -38.06 -9.53 5.73
N GLU A 462 -39.21 -9.86 6.30
CA GLU A 462 -40.42 -9.05 6.23
C GLU A 462 -40.70 -8.40 7.58
N ALA A 463 -40.99 -7.10 7.57
CA ALA A 463 -41.42 -6.35 8.74
C ALA A 463 -42.78 -5.70 8.49
N SER A 464 -43.61 -5.66 9.53
CA SER A 464 -44.92 -5.00 9.49
C SER A 464 -44.95 -3.86 10.50
N PHE A 465 -45.33 -2.67 10.05
CA PHE A 465 -45.45 -1.49 10.91
C PHE A 465 -46.69 -0.66 10.55
N GLY A 466 -47.04 0.27 11.42
CA GLY A 466 -48.24 1.08 11.29
C GLY A 466 -47.93 2.53 10.96
N TRP A 467 -48.46 3.05 9.85
CA TRP A 467 -48.38 4.47 9.49
C TRP A 467 -49.66 5.21 9.90
N ARG A 468 -49.55 6.35 10.59
CA ARG A 468 -50.68 7.23 10.96
C ARG A 468 -50.55 8.60 10.30
N SER A 469 -51.68 9.20 9.93
CA SER A 469 -51.77 10.60 9.49
C SER A 469 -52.78 11.39 10.35
N SER A 470 -52.48 12.68 10.56
CA SER A 470 -53.43 13.67 11.09
C SER A 470 -54.14 14.45 9.99
N ASP A 471 -53.66 14.35 8.75
CA ASP A 471 -54.14 15.12 7.62
C ASP A 471 -55.03 14.27 6.71
N VAL A 472 -56.13 14.86 6.26
CA VAL A 472 -57.06 14.26 5.28
C VAL A 472 -56.50 14.47 3.88
N GLY A 473 -56.58 13.43 3.05
CA GLY A 473 -56.13 13.49 1.65
C GLY A 473 -55.38 12.25 1.22
N GLU A 474 -54.75 12.34 0.05
CA GLU A 474 -53.92 11.28 -0.49
C GLU A 474 -52.45 11.53 -0.12
N ALA A 475 -51.72 10.47 0.21
CA ALA A 475 -50.32 10.53 0.59
C ALA A 475 -49.56 9.27 0.18
N THR A 476 -48.25 9.42 -0.05
CA THR A 476 -47.32 8.35 -0.39
C THR A 476 -46.23 8.28 0.67
N LEU A 477 -45.86 7.07 1.07
CA LEU A 477 -44.80 6.85 2.05
C LEU A 477 -43.50 6.48 1.35
N SER A 478 -42.40 7.17 1.65
CA SER A 478 -41.05 6.85 1.17
C SER A 478 -40.19 6.42 2.34
N CYS A 479 -39.79 5.16 2.40
CA CYS A 479 -38.91 4.64 3.45
C CYS A 479 -37.47 4.57 2.95
N ARG A 480 -36.50 4.90 3.80
CA ARG A 480 -35.06 4.82 3.52
C ARG A 480 -34.31 4.11 4.64
N ILE A 481 -33.34 3.30 4.26
CA ILE A 481 -32.42 2.65 5.21
C ILE A 481 -31.49 3.73 5.78
N LEU A 482 -31.23 3.68 7.08
CA LEU A 482 -30.25 4.55 7.75
C LEU A 482 -28.87 3.90 7.67
N THR A 483 -28.01 4.49 6.84
CA THR A 483 -26.64 4.03 6.62
C THR A 483 -25.73 4.46 7.77
N PRO A 484 -24.74 3.63 8.17
CA PRO A 484 -23.78 4.00 9.19
C PRO A 484 -22.89 5.17 8.75
N THR A 485 -22.70 6.16 9.62
CA THR A 485 -21.83 7.32 9.34
C THR A 485 -20.35 6.98 9.27
N GLN A 486 -19.96 5.76 9.65
CA GLN A 486 -18.58 5.27 9.53
C GLN A 486 -18.24 4.86 8.10
N LEU A 487 -19.23 4.61 7.24
CA LEU A 487 -18.97 4.24 5.85
C LEU A 487 -18.39 5.42 5.08
N VAL A 488 -17.44 5.14 4.20
CA VAL A 488 -16.82 6.12 3.31
C VAL A 488 -17.77 6.47 2.17
N ASP A 489 -18.46 5.45 1.66
CA ASP A 489 -19.59 5.58 0.74
C ASP A 489 -20.85 5.04 1.44
N ASP A 490 -21.88 5.88 1.56
CA ASP A 490 -23.17 5.52 2.15
C ASP A 490 -23.81 4.29 1.47
N GLY A 491 -23.46 4.00 0.21
CA GLY A 491 -23.94 2.82 -0.53
C GLY A 491 -23.12 1.55 -0.35
N ALA A 492 -21.99 1.57 0.36
CA ALA A 492 -21.05 0.43 0.37
C ALA A 492 -21.66 -0.84 0.97
N PHE A 493 -22.51 -0.71 1.99
CA PHE A 493 -23.24 -1.84 2.58
C PHE A 493 -24.64 -2.01 1.98
N GLY A 494 -24.83 -1.60 0.73
CA GLY A 494 -26.14 -1.34 0.16
C GLY A 494 -26.80 -0.13 0.82
N SER A 495 -28.00 0.24 0.34
CA SER A 495 -28.82 1.31 0.90
C SER A 495 -30.09 1.46 0.05
N GLY A 496 -30.70 2.64 0.10
CA GLY A 496 -31.74 3.05 -0.83
C GLY A 496 -33.03 3.43 -0.15
N SER A 497 -33.97 3.86 -0.98
CA SER A 497 -35.35 4.14 -0.58
C SER A 497 -36.33 3.38 -1.45
N MET A 498 -37.51 3.12 -0.89
CA MET A 498 -38.64 2.50 -1.58
C MET A 498 -39.91 3.27 -1.22
N THR A 499 -40.83 3.39 -2.17
CA THR A 499 -42.10 4.09 -1.98
C THR A 499 -43.28 3.14 -2.03
N THR A 500 -44.28 3.37 -1.18
CA THR A 500 -45.56 2.67 -1.28
C THR A 500 -46.36 3.11 -2.51
N GLY A 501 -47.46 2.40 -2.77
CA GLY A 501 -48.59 2.97 -3.50
C GLY A 501 -49.29 4.11 -2.75
N LEU A 502 -50.33 4.68 -3.37
CA LEU A 502 -51.11 5.79 -2.82
C LEU A 502 -52.02 5.34 -1.67
N ALA A 503 -51.96 6.05 -0.55
CA ALA A 503 -52.85 5.88 0.60
C ALA A 503 -53.85 7.03 0.69
N THR A 504 -55.08 6.76 1.13
CA THR A 504 -56.13 7.76 1.33
C THR A 504 -56.54 7.86 2.79
N TRP A 505 -56.47 9.07 3.34
CA TRP A 505 -56.91 9.43 4.69
C TRP A 505 -58.23 10.19 4.63
N THR A 506 -59.24 9.72 5.37
CA THR A 506 -60.56 10.38 5.44
C THR A 506 -60.85 10.90 6.85
N GLU A 507 -61.82 11.80 6.98
CA GLU A 507 -62.36 12.14 8.30
C GLU A 507 -62.89 10.88 9.01
N PRO A 508 -62.85 10.81 10.36
CA PRO A 508 -63.56 9.80 11.10
C PRO A 508 -65.05 9.93 10.77
N VAL A 509 -65.72 8.81 10.53
CA VAL A 509 -67.18 8.84 10.41
C VAL A 509 -67.72 9.21 11.79
N GLU A 510 -68.28 10.42 11.94
CA GLU A 510 -69.12 10.73 13.09
C GLU A 510 -70.28 9.74 13.07
N ASP A 511 -70.26 8.78 13.99
CA ASP A 511 -71.41 7.93 14.22
C ASP A 511 -72.48 8.82 14.88
N ASP A 512 -73.30 9.46 14.05
CA ASP A 512 -74.46 10.27 14.42
C ASP A 512 -75.55 9.44 15.15
N SER A 513 -75.20 8.25 15.64
CA SER A 513 -76.03 7.34 16.42
C SER A 513 -75.58 7.29 17.89
N LEU A 514 -75.54 8.44 18.56
CA LEU A 514 -75.81 8.41 20.00
C LEU A 514 -77.17 7.72 20.19
N PRO A 515 -77.28 6.61 20.94
CA PRO A 515 -78.58 6.03 21.24
C PRO A 515 -79.28 7.02 22.20
N ILE A 516 -80.14 7.89 21.67
CA ILE A 516 -80.95 8.83 22.47
C ILE A 516 -82.10 8.09 23.20
N LEU A 517 -82.36 6.82 22.85
CA LEU A 517 -83.43 5.99 23.42
C LEU A 517 -83.24 5.64 24.91
N PRO A 518 -82.06 5.22 25.42
CA PRO A 518 -81.83 5.00 26.85
C PRO A 518 -81.88 6.29 27.68
N LEU A 519 -81.46 7.42 27.11
CA LEU A 519 -81.47 8.72 27.80
C LEU A 519 -82.91 9.25 27.99
N LEU A 520 -83.76 9.12 26.97
CA LEU A 520 -85.19 9.46 27.08
C LEU A 520 -85.93 8.53 28.05
N ALA A 521 -85.60 7.23 28.07
CA ALA A 521 -86.15 6.29 29.06
C ALA A 521 -85.72 6.65 30.49
N ALA A 522 -84.46 7.06 30.69
CA ALA A 522 -83.95 7.50 31.99
C ALA A 522 -84.60 8.81 32.46
N ILE A 523 -84.89 9.76 31.57
CA ILE A 523 -85.60 11.00 31.91
C ILE A 523 -87.06 10.72 32.31
N VAL A 524 -87.74 9.79 31.62
CA VAL A 524 -89.12 9.40 31.97
C VAL A 524 -89.15 8.69 33.33
N VAL A 525 -88.22 7.76 33.58
CA VAL A 525 -88.11 7.07 34.87
C VAL A 525 -87.71 8.05 35.99
N GLY A 526 -86.79 8.97 35.72
CA GLY A 526 -86.39 10.03 36.64
C GLY A 526 -87.53 10.99 36.98
N ALA A 527 -88.37 11.38 36.02
CA ALA A 527 -89.54 12.22 36.25
C ALA A 527 -90.63 11.49 37.07
N VAL A 528 -90.81 10.18 36.88
CA VAL A 528 -91.74 9.35 37.68
C VAL A 528 -91.24 9.19 39.12
N ILE A 529 -89.93 8.97 39.31
CA ILE A 529 -89.33 8.86 40.65
C ILE A 529 -89.34 10.22 41.38
N ALA A 530 -89.00 11.31 40.68
CA ALA A 530 -89.06 12.66 41.24
C ALA A 530 -90.50 13.09 41.58
N GLY A 531 -91.49 12.73 40.74
CA GLY A 531 -92.90 12.95 41.03
C GLY A 531 -93.39 12.19 42.27
N MET A 532 -92.93 10.95 42.46
CA MET A 532 -93.23 10.19 43.69
C MET A 532 -92.49 10.72 44.93
N ALA A 533 -91.28 11.28 44.78
CA ALA A 533 -90.51 11.86 45.88
C ALA A 533 -91.09 13.22 46.35
N VAL A 534 -91.63 14.04 45.44
CA VAL A 534 -92.32 15.29 45.81
C VAL A 534 -93.65 15.02 46.52
N LEU A 535 -94.38 13.95 46.17
CA LEU A 535 -95.57 13.50 46.91
C LEU A 535 -95.24 12.87 48.28
N ARG A 536 -94.00 12.42 48.50
CA ARG A 536 -93.52 11.87 49.78
C ARG A 536 -92.75 12.87 50.66
N ARG A 537 -92.37 14.04 50.14
CA ARG A 537 -91.70 15.13 50.88
C ARG A 537 -92.67 16.18 51.47
N GLY A 538 -93.93 15.79 51.67
CA GLY A 538 -94.89 16.52 52.51
C GLY A 538 -94.67 16.34 54.01
N ASP A 539 -93.78 15.45 54.45
CA ASP A 539 -93.47 15.22 55.86
C ASP A 539 -91.95 15.12 56.10
N SER A 540 -91.50 15.93 57.07
CA SER A 540 -90.24 15.95 57.84
C SER A 540 -88.96 16.53 57.23
N ASP A 541 -88.63 17.73 57.75
CA ASP A 541 -87.30 18.33 57.95
C ASP A 541 -86.34 17.43 58.74
N ALA A 542 -85.03 17.53 58.45
CA ALA A 542 -83.95 17.84 59.44
C ALA A 542 -82.50 17.70 58.89
N ILE A 543 -81.88 18.86 58.68
CA ILE A 543 -80.50 19.40 58.88
C ILE A 543 -79.28 18.55 59.38
N VAL A 544 -78.06 18.96 58.94
CA VAL A 544 -76.70 19.05 59.59
C VAL A 544 -75.62 17.98 59.20
N GLU A 545 -74.62 18.30 58.36
CA GLU A 545 -73.15 18.63 58.57
C GLU A 545 -72.21 17.39 58.54
N THR A 546 -70.89 17.37 58.19
CA THR A 546 -69.81 18.34 57.85
C THR A 546 -68.56 17.59 57.28
N ASP A 547 -67.68 18.34 56.57
CA ASP A 547 -66.19 18.37 56.53
C ASP A 547 -65.36 17.12 56.11
N GLU A 548 -64.59 17.18 55.02
CA GLU A 548 -63.19 17.67 54.80
C GLU A 548 -62.09 16.73 55.33
N ASP A 549 -61.17 16.30 54.46
CA ASP A 549 -59.76 16.09 54.83
C ASP A 549 -58.82 16.15 53.61
N ASP A 550 -57.90 17.11 53.68
CA ASP A 550 -56.69 17.30 52.87
C ASP A 550 -55.60 16.31 53.28
N SER A 551 -54.72 15.91 52.36
CA SER A 551 -53.27 15.91 52.64
C SER A 551 -52.44 15.81 51.36
N ASP A 552 -51.46 16.69 51.30
CA ASP A 552 -50.58 16.96 50.18
C ASP A 552 -49.10 16.75 50.60
N TYR A 553 -48.27 16.47 49.60
CA TYR A 553 -46.80 16.49 49.49
C TYR A 553 -45.86 15.67 50.39
N SER A 554 -45.04 14.85 49.71
CA SER A 554 -43.56 14.97 49.66
C SER A 554 -43.03 14.16 48.44
N ARG A 555 -42.60 14.81 47.34
CA ARG A 555 -41.20 15.21 46.99
C ARG A 555 -40.25 13.99 46.89
N GLU A 556 -40.12 13.37 45.71
CA GLU A 556 -39.22 13.69 44.57
C GLU A 556 -37.72 13.49 44.81
N GLU A 557 -37.20 12.40 44.23
CA GLU A 557 -35.87 12.25 43.61
C GLU A 557 -36.06 11.36 42.35
N TYR A 558 -36.00 11.95 41.15
CA TYR A 558 -34.94 11.75 40.14
C TYR A 558 -35.21 12.59 38.88
#